data_AF-A0A1H3RXT5-F1
#
_entry.id   AF-A0A1H3RXT5-F1
#
_cell.length_a   1.000
_cell.length_b   1.000
_cell.length_c   1.000
_cell.angle_alpha   90.00
_cell.angle_beta   90.00
_cell.angle_gamma   90.00
#
_symmetry.space_group_name_H-M   'P 1'
#
loop_
_entity.id
_entity.type
_entity.pdbx_description
1 polymer ?
#
loop_
_entity_poly.entity_id
_entity_poly.type
_entity_poly.pdbx_seq_one_letter_code
_entity_poly.pdbx_strand_id
1 'polypeptide(L)'
;MSDPIHAGLGARPAPQPSPAEWPRLLRDAPAPLARAQVDALDRDGVQALGEEVGALPLAERESLANELAGKLDTPRLQKLEPAFGRDTIAEAVERRGGPELREAYAALPREDGPLARFVDGIQRALGLSGDDAPIDRAEPGQTREISASVTNPDGGEINDATWTIDDQGRPVHAEGTLRTVFSEIDRSDAETAAQRTAADRGVDGDQGGHLLGHRFVTDQGLKNLFPQNGNFNMGAYKTLENEWAAWIDKGMDVRVSIELSPREADRPDRVRISYEVLDPADGHRVYDQRVSFDNRAGQRYDRIDTGEMDGLIAAS
;
A
#
# COMPACT_ATOMS: atom_id res chain seq x y z
N MET A 1 2.99 24.71 68.48
CA MET A 1 3.26 23.37 67.92
C MET A 1 2.29 23.21 66.77
N SER A 2 2.82 23.11 65.55
CA SER A 2 2.05 23.18 64.32
C SER A 2 1.39 21.83 64.06
N ASP A 3 0.06 21.81 64.01
CA ASP A 3 -0.70 20.67 63.51
C ASP A 3 -0.59 20.59 61.97
N PRO A 4 -0.51 19.38 61.39
CA PRO A 4 -0.40 19.20 59.95
C PRO A 4 -1.74 19.43 59.23
N ILE A 5 -1.62 20.02 58.03
CA ILE A 5 -2.69 20.30 57.08
C ILE A 5 -3.24 19.00 56.50
N HIS A 6 -4.54 18.73 56.69
CA HIS A 6 -5.27 17.73 55.90
C HIS A 6 -5.71 18.36 54.57
N ALA A 7 -5.04 17.99 53.48
CA ALA A 7 -5.51 18.25 52.12
C ALA A 7 -6.67 17.29 51.80
N GLY A 8 -7.72 17.87 51.22
CA GLY A 8 -9.01 17.24 50.98
C GLY A 8 -8.99 15.96 50.14
N LEU A 9 -10.02 15.16 50.39
CA LEU A 9 -10.45 14.05 49.55
C LEU A 9 -10.82 14.58 48.16
N GLY A 10 -9.83 14.64 47.26
CA GLY A 10 -10.06 14.73 45.84
C GLY A 10 -10.77 13.44 45.40
N ALA A 11 -11.98 13.58 44.90
CA ALA A 11 -12.69 12.50 44.24
C ALA A 11 -11.74 11.84 43.23
N ARG A 12 -11.58 10.51 43.34
CA ARG A 12 -10.97 9.73 42.25
C ARG A 12 -11.74 10.09 40.97
N PRO A 13 -11.08 10.48 39.87
CA PRO A 13 -11.77 10.52 38.59
C PRO A 13 -12.42 9.15 38.37
N ALA A 14 -13.66 9.16 37.90
CA ALA A 14 -14.34 7.94 37.47
C ALA A 14 -13.39 7.10 36.60
N PRO A 15 -13.40 5.76 36.70
CA PRO A 15 -12.56 4.94 35.84
C PRO A 15 -12.80 5.39 34.40
N GLN A 16 -11.69 5.71 33.71
CA GLN A 16 -11.74 6.01 32.28
C GLN A 16 -12.47 4.86 31.58
N PRO A 17 -13.32 5.13 30.57
CA PRO A 17 -13.91 4.06 29.79
C PRO A 17 -12.78 3.14 29.30
N SER A 18 -13.01 1.84 29.40
CA SER A 18 -12.12 0.80 28.87
C SER A 18 -11.55 1.20 27.50
N PRO A 19 -10.29 0.86 27.15
CA PRO A 19 -9.93 0.78 25.74
C PRO A 19 -10.99 -0.06 25.06
N ALA A 20 -11.59 0.46 23.99
CA ALA A 20 -12.40 -0.40 23.17
C ALA A 20 -11.48 -1.48 22.57
N GLU A 21 -12.00 -2.68 22.41
CA GLU A 21 -11.30 -3.76 21.70
C GLU A 21 -12.02 -3.96 20.36
N TRP A 22 -12.22 -2.88 19.61
CA TRP A 22 -13.07 -2.87 18.42
C TRP A 22 -12.69 -3.93 17.39
N PRO A 23 -11.39 -4.16 17.06
CA PRO A 23 -10.98 -5.25 16.19
C PRO A 23 -11.51 -6.61 16.63
N ARG A 24 -11.38 -6.91 17.93
CA ARG A 24 -11.83 -8.19 18.50
C ARG A 24 -13.35 -8.28 18.54
N LEU A 25 -14.04 -7.21 18.94
CA LEU A 25 -15.49 -7.14 19.00
C LEU A 25 -16.13 -7.36 17.61
N LEU A 26 -15.59 -6.71 16.58
CA LEU A 26 -16.06 -6.86 15.20
C LEU A 26 -15.71 -8.25 14.63
N ARG A 27 -14.55 -8.81 15.00
CA ARG A 27 -14.11 -10.17 14.63
C ARG A 27 -15.04 -11.25 15.18
N ASP A 28 -15.36 -11.16 16.46
CA ASP A 28 -16.13 -12.20 17.16
C ASP A 28 -17.66 -12.06 16.93
N ALA A 29 -18.12 -10.87 16.55
CA ALA A 29 -19.55 -10.62 16.33
C ALA A 29 -20.12 -11.37 15.10
N PRO A 30 -21.31 -11.99 15.23
CA PRO A 30 -22.05 -12.50 14.08
C PRO A 30 -22.52 -11.33 13.19
N ALA A 31 -22.79 -11.61 11.90
CA ALA A 31 -23.05 -10.57 10.90
C ALA A 31 -24.10 -9.51 11.30
N PRO A 32 -25.27 -9.85 11.90
CA PRO A 32 -26.23 -8.83 12.32
C PRO A 32 -25.71 -7.90 13.41
N LEU A 33 -24.91 -8.42 14.35
CA LEU A 33 -24.33 -7.64 15.43
C LEU A 33 -23.18 -6.77 14.93
N ALA A 34 -22.30 -7.32 14.09
CA ALA A 34 -21.21 -6.57 13.48
C ALA A 34 -21.76 -5.37 12.67
N ARG A 35 -22.87 -5.57 11.93
CA ARG A 35 -23.55 -4.49 11.19
C ARG A 35 -24.06 -3.39 12.12
N ALA A 36 -24.75 -3.76 13.20
CA ALA A 36 -25.26 -2.80 14.17
C ALA A 36 -24.13 -2.06 14.91
N GLN A 37 -23.03 -2.74 15.22
CA GLN A 37 -21.84 -2.13 15.82
C GLN A 37 -21.21 -1.10 14.88
N VAL A 38 -21.01 -1.44 13.60
CA VAL A 38 -20.49 -0.50 12.60
C VAL A 38 -21.43 0.68 12.40
N ASP A 39 -22.75 0.48 12.42
CA ASP A 39 -23.72 1.58 12.36
C ASP A 39 -23.60 2.53 13.55
N ALA A 40 -23.34 1.99 14.74
CA ALA A 40 -23.21 2.73 15.98
C ALA A 40 -21.89 3.50 16.12
N LEU A 41 -20.85 3.18 15.33
CA LEU A 41 -19.60 3.95 15.32
C LEU A 41 -19.88 5.39 14.85
N ASP A 42 -19.62 6.37 15.71
CA ASP A 42 -19.53 7.76 15.29
C ASP A 42 -18.11 8.06 14.75
N ARG A 43 -17.81 9.33 14.45
CA ARG A 43 -16.51 9.71 13.90
C ARG A 43 -15.36 9.36 14.83
N ASP A 44 -15.51 9.63 16.12
CA ASP A 44 -14.49 9.35 17.13
C ASP A 44 -14.30 7.84 17.30
N GLY A 45 -15.38 7.05 17.21
CA GLY A 45 -15.33 5.59 17.21
C GLY A 45 -14.62 4.99 15.99
N VAL A 46 -14.81 5.56 14.79
CA VAL A 46 -14.06 5.12 13.59
C VAL A 46 -12.58 5.45 13.72
N GLN A 47 -12.23 6.62 14.28
CA GLN A 47 -10.83 6.98 14.52
C GLN A 47 -10.16 6.04 15.53
N ALA A 48 -10.82 5.76 16.67
CA ALA A 48 -10.30 4.83 17.67
C ALA A 48 -10.10 3.41 17.10
N LEU A 49 -11.05 2.93 16.29
CA LEU A 49 -10.89 1.68 15.55
C LEU A 49 -9.68 1.73 14.61
N GLY A 50 -9.42 2.86 13.95
CA GLY A 50 -8.24 3.05 13.10
C GLY A 50 -6.93 2.91 13.87
N GLU A 51 -6.81 3.55 15.03
CA GLU A 51 -5.62 3.44 15.90
C GLU A 51 -5.40 2.00 16.37
N GLU A 52 -6.46 1.29 16.75
CA GLU A 52 -6.39 -0.12 17.18
C GLU A 52 -6.04 -1.07 16.03
N VAL A 53 -6.56 -0.82 14.82
CA VAL A 53 -6.20 -1.57 13.60
C VAL A 53 -4.76 -1.29 13.19
N GLY A 54 -4.32 -0.03 13.27
CA GLY A 54 -2.94 0.39 13.00
C GLY A 54 -1.91 -0.23 13.93
N ALA A 55 -2.31 -0.62 15.15
CA ALA A 55 -1.44 -1.32 16.10
C ALA A 55 -1.30 -2.84 15.85
N LEU A 56 -2.16 -3.44 15.02
CA LEU A 56 -2.09 -4.89 14.73
C LEU A 56 -0.96 -5.22 13.74
N PRO A 57 -0.41 -6.45 13.73
CA PRO A 57 0.42 -6.91 12.61
C PRO A 57 -0.35 -6.86 11.29
N LEU A 58 0.34 -6.54 10.17
CA LEU A 58 -0.31 -6.38 8.85
C LEU A 58 -1.19 -7.59 8.47
N ALA A 59 -0.71 -8.81 8.71
CA ALA A 59 -1.46 -10.04 8.44
C ALA A 59 -2.77 -10.12 9.25
N GLU A 60 -2.79 -9.60 10.48
CA GLU A 60 -3.99 -9.56 11.31
C GLU A 60 -4.97 -8.47 10.87
N ARG A 61 -4.48 -7.33 10.39
CA ARG A 61 -5.30 -6.28 9.76
C ARG A 61 -6.02 -6.82 8.53
N GLU A 62 -5.28 -7.48 7.64
CA GLU A 62 -5.83 -8.10 6.44
C GLU A 62 -6.82 -9.22 6.78
N SER A 63 -6.51 -10.07 7.76
CA SER A 63 -7.43 -11.13 8.21
C SER A 63 -8.75 -10.54 8.71
N LEU A 64 -8.69 -9.49 9.52
CA LEU A 64 -9.87 -8.81 10.04
C LEU A 64 -10.70 -8.18 8.92
N ALA A 65 -10.08 -7.43 8.00
CA ALA A 65 -10.78 -6.82 6.87
C ALA A 65 -11.50 -7.88 6.01
N ASN A 66 -10.82 -8.99 5.72
CA ASN A 66 -11.39 -10.14 5.00
C ASN A 66 -12.61 -10.74 5.71
N GLU A 67 -12.53 -10.93 7.02
CA GLU A 67 -13.67 -11.42 7.80
C GLU A 67 -14.85 -10.45 7.79
N LEU A 68 -14.59 -9.13 7.85
CA LEU A 68 -15.62 -8.11 7.81
C LEU A 68 -16.28 -8.00 6.44
N ALA A 69 -15.53 -8.12 5.35
CA ALA A 69 -16.08 -8.18 3.99
C ALA A 69 -17.01 -9.39 3.78
N GLY A 70 -16.83 -10.47 4.53
CA GLY A 70 -17.75 -11.61 4.54
C GLY A 70 -19.05 -11.39 5.35
N LYS A 71 -19.11 -10.35 6.18
CA LYS A 71 -20.24 -10.08 7.11
C LYS A 71 -21.02 -8.82 6.78
N LEU A 72 -20.34 -7.79 6.27
CA LEU A 72 -20.86 -6.44 6.09
C LEU A 72 -21.32 -6.20 4.64
N ASP A 73 -22.17 -5.19 4.48
CA ASP A 73 -22.63 -4.68 3.19
C ASP A 73 -21.92 -3.37 2.83
N THR A 74 -22.12 -2.93 1.58
CA THR A 74 -21.41 -1.82 0.95
C THR A 74 -21.33 -0.54 1.82
N PRO A 75 -22.43 0.00 2.38
CA PRO A 75 -22.36 1.26 3.13
C PRO A 75 -21.53 1.16 4.42
N ARG A 76 -21.55 -0.02 5.05
CA ARG A 76 -20.79 -0.26 6.29
C ARG A 76 -19.33 -0.50 6.00
N LEU A 77 -18.99 -1.15 4.89
CA LEU A 77 -17.61 -1.28 4.44
C LEU A 77 -17.02 0.08 4.06
N GLN A 78 -17.78 0.92 3.35
CA GLN A 78 -17.38 2.30 3.05
C GLN A 78 -17.10 3.10 4.33
N LYS A 79 -17.93 2.95 5.36
CA LYS A 79 -17.74 3.60 6.66
C LYS A 79 -16.46 3.19 7.39
N LEU A 80 -15.93 2.00 7.09
CA LEU A 80 -14.69 1.47 7.69
C LEU A 80 -13.42 1.83 6.90
N GLU A 81 -13.55 2.38 5.68
CA GLU A 81 -12.39 2.81 4.87
C GLU A 81 -11.40 3.70 5.64
N PRO A 82 -11.82 4.69 6.46
CA PRO A 82 -10.88 5.52 7.22
C PRO A 82 -10.09 4.77 8.30
N ALA A 83 -10.59 3.62 8.78
CA ALA A 83 -9.94 2.85 9.84
C ALA A 83 -9.02 1.73 9.32
N PHE A 84 -9.31 1.20 8.14
CA PHE A 84 -8.57 0.09 7.54
C PHE A 84 -7.72 0.50 6.34
N GLY A 85 -7.96 1.70 5.79
CA GLY A 85 -7.53 2.09 4.47
C GLY A 85 -8.52 1.58 3.41
N ARG A 86 -8.81 2.44 2.44
CA ARG A 86 -9.75 2.14 1.34
C ARG A 86 -9.31 0.93 0.51
N ASP A 87 -8.03 0.82 0.22
CA ASP A 87 -7.50 -0.29 -0.58
C ASP A 87 -7.62 -1.62 0.16
N THR A 88 -7.39 -1.64 1.47
CA THR A 88 -7.56 -2.83 2.32
C THR A 88 -9.01 -3.35 2.28
N ILE A 89 -10.00 -2.45 2.37
CA ILE A 89 -11.41 -2.83 2.30
C ILE A 89 -11.79 -3.29 0.88
N ALA A 90 -11.33 -2.59 -0.16
CA ALA A 90 -11.56 -3.00 -1.54
C ALA A 90 -10.98 -4.41 -1.83
N GLU A 91 -9.76 -4.68 -1.37
CA GLU A 91 -9.13 -6.00 -1.47
C GLU A 91 -9.92 -7.09 -0.75
N ALA A 92 -10.42 -6.79 0.47
CA ALA A 92 -11.24 -7.71 1.24
C ALA A 92 -12.58 -8.01 0.55
N VAL A 93 -13.22 -7.00 -0.05
CA VAL A 93 -14.46 -7.14 -0.85
C VAL A 93 -14.24 -8.04 -2.05
N GLU A 94 -13.15 -7.84 -2.80
CA GLU A 94 -12.84 -8.70 -3.94
C GLU A 94 -12.60 -10.15 -3.53
N ARG A 95 -11.90 -10.37 -2.41
CA ARG A 95 -11.52 -11.71 -1.95
C ARG A 95 -12.65 -12.49 -1.29
N ARG A 96 -13.49 -11.81 -0.49
CA ARG A 96 -14.48 -12.45 0.38
C ARG A 96 -15.91 -12.03 0.09
N GLY A 97 -16.11 -10.91 -0.60
CA GLY A 97 -17.42 -10.44 -1.01
C GLY A 97 -18.04 -11.32 -2.10
N GLY A 98 -19.36 -11.45 -2.05
CA GLY A 98 -20.14 -12.03 -3.16
C GLY A 98 -20.13 -11.12 -4.39
N PRO A 99 -20.54 -11.63 -5.58
CA PRO A 99 -20.53 -10.84 -6.81
C PRO A 99 -21.35 -9.54 -6.71
N GLU A 100 -22.52 -9.60 -6.06
CA GLU A 100 -23.36 -8.42 -5.82
C GLU A 100 -22.68 -7.36 -4.93
N LEU A 101 -21.94 -7.80 -3.91
CA LEU A 101 -21.22 -6.89 -3.02
C LEU A 101 -20.08 -6.20 -3.75
N ARG A 102 -19.32 -6.94 -4.59
CA ARG A 102 -18.24 -6.37 -5.40
C ARG A 102 -18.73 -5.32 -6.38
N GLU A 103 -19.79 -5.65 -7.12
CA GLU A 103 -20.40 -4.72 -8.07
C GLU A 103 -20.93 -3.46 -7.37
N ALA A 104 -21.67 -3.63 -6.27
CA ALA A 104 -22.20 -2.51 -5.50
C ALA A 104 -21.09 -1.64 -4.87
N TYR A 105 -20.01 -2.25 -4.38
CA TYR A 105 -18.88 -1.53 -3.81
C TYR A 105 -18.09 -0.76 -4.87
N ALA A 106 -17.90 -1.35 -6.06
CA ALA A 106 -17.26 -0.69 -7.19
C ALA A 106 -18.07 0.51 -7.71
N ALA A 107 -19.40 0.45 -7.62
CA ALA A 107 -20.33 1.47 -8.10
C ALA A 107 -20.58 2.63 -7.10
N LEU A 108 -19.95 2.62 -5.91
CA LEU A 108 -20.17 3.66 -4.90
C LEU A 108 -19.79 5.07 -5.41
N PRO A 109 -20.63 6.09 -5.16
CA PRO A 109 -20.25 7.48 -5.41
C PRO A 109 -19.10 7.85 -4.46
N ARG A 110 -17.99 8.26 -5.06
CA ARG A 110 -16.80 8.73 -4.35
C ARG A 110 -17.03 10.23 -4.10
N GLU A 111 -17.32 10.62 -2.86
CA GLU A 111 -17.46 12.04 -2.53
C GLU A 111 -16.07 12.68 -2.51
N ASP A 112 -15.65 13.21 -3.65
CA ASP A 112 -14.42 13.97 -3.73
C ASP A 112 -14.62 15.31 -3.00
N GLY A 113 -13.69 15.63 -2.09
CA GLY A 113 -13.80 16.78 -1.20
C GLY A 113 -13.94 18.13 -1.93
N PRO A 114 -14.27 19.22 -1.20
CA PRO A 114 -14.44 20.56 -1.77
C PRO A 114 -13.26 21.05 -2.61
N LEU A 115 -12.04 20.60 -2.29
CA LEU A 115 -10.82 20.89 -3.05
C LEU A 115 -10.81 20.21 -4.42
N ALA A 116 -11.27 18.96 -4.53
CA ALA A 116 -11.35 18.26 -5.81
C ALA A 116 -12.33 18.96 -6.75
N ARG A 117 -13.52 19.37 -6.27
CA ARG A 117 -14.49 20.13 -7.05
C ARG A 117 -13.99 21.51 -7.50
N PHE A 118 -13.15 22.14 -6.69
CA PHE A 118 -12.51 23.41 -7.03
C PHE A 118 -11.44 23.24 -8.13
N VAL A 119 -10.63 22.19 -8.04
CA VAL A 119 -9.63 21.82 -9.05
C VAL A 119 -10.31 21.44 -10.37
N ASP A 120 -11.38 20.65 -10.32
CA ASP A 120 -12.23 20.29 -11.47
C ASP A 120 -12.85 21.52 -12.17
N GLY A 121 -13.19 22.55 -11.39
CA GLY A 121 -13.70 23.83 -11.87
C GLY A 121 -12.64 24.63 -12.63
N ILE A 122 -11.40 24.64 -12.12
CA ILE A 122 -10.26 25.32 -12.75
C ILE A 122 -9.80 24.56 -14.01
N GLN A 123 -9.79 23.23 -13.97
CA GLN A 123 -9.39 22.38 -15.12
C GLN A 123 -10.35 22.55 -16.30
N ARG A 124 -11.66 22.58 -16.06
CA ARG A 124 -12.66 22.89 -17.10
C ARG A 124 -12.52 24.30 -17.67
N ALA A 125 -12.19 25.29 -16.83
CA ALA A 125 -11.99 26.67 -17.26
C ALA A 125 -10.72 26.88 -18.11
N LEU A 126 -9.71 26.00 -17.96
CA LEU A 126 -8.44 26.05 -18.68
C LEU A 126 -8.37 25.10 -19.88
N GLY A 127 -9.42 24.32 -20.16
CA GLY A 127 -9.42 23.34 -21.26
C GLY A 127 -8.44 22.18 -21.05
N LEU A 128 -8.04 21.94 -19.80
CA LEU A 128 -7.20 20.82 -19.42
C LEU A 128 -8.13 19.64 -19.13
N SER A 129 -8.28 18.71 -20.08
CA SER A 129 -8.84 17.39 -19.80
C SER A 129 -7.96 16.71 -18.76
N GLY A 130 -8.56 16.18 -17.68
CA GLY A 130 -7.89 15.59 -16.52
C GLY A 130 -7.11 14.29 -16.78
N ASP A 131 -6.68 14.04 -18.02
CA ASP A 131 -6.05 12.80 -18.46
C ASP A 131 -4.52 12.89 -18.58
N ASP A 132 -3.93 14.08 -18.46
CA ASP A 132 -2.47 14.25 -18.58
C ASP A 132 -1.88 14.75 -17.26
N ALA A 133 -1.62 13.82 -16.35
CA ALA A 133 -0.54 14.03 -15.39
C ALA A 133 0.74 14.37 -16.18
N PRO A 134 1.57 15.34 -15.77
CA PRO A 134 2.79 15.66 -16.50
C PRO A 134 3.63 14.40 -16.69
N ILE A 135 3.76 13.94 -17.94
CA ILE A 135 4.54 12.75 -18.27
C ILE A 135 5.98 13.20 -18.48
N ASP A 136 6.87 12.83 -17.57
CA ASP A 136 8.30 12.90 -17.84
C ASP A 136 8.62 12.04 -19.06
N ARG A 137 9.37 12.58 -20.02
CA ARG A 137 9.81 11.87 -21.23
C ARG A 137 11.30 12.08 -21.45
N ALA A 138 11.95 11.10 -22.06
CA ALA A 138 13.31 11.24 -22.58
C ALA A 138 13.31 11.96 -23.94
N GLU A 139 14.50 12.33 -24.42
CA GLU A 139 14.68 12.76 -25.81
C GLU A 139 14.36 11.61 -26.79
N PRO A 140 13.89 11.90 -28.01
CA PRO A 140 13.51 10.88 -28.98
C PRO A 140 14.58 9.80 -29.19
N GLY A 141 14.19 8.53 -29.04
CA GLY A 141 15.06 7.36 -29.15
C GLY A 141 16.05 7.16 -27.99
N GLN A 142 15.90 7.89 -26.88
CA GLN A 142 16.76 7.78 -25.71
C GLN A 142 15.97 7.35 -24.47
N THR A 143 16.72 7.07 -23.40
CA THR A 143 16.17 6.88 -22.05
C THR A 143 16.64 8.01 -21.13
N ARG A 144 15.86 8.27 -20.07
CA ARG A 144 16.18 9.25 -19.05
C ARG A 144 16.05 8.62 -17.66
N GLU A 145 17.03 8.89 -16.80
CA GLU A 145 16.98 8.53 -15.39
C GLU A 145 16.31 9.63 -14.56
N ILE A 146 15.51 9.21 -13.58
CA ILE A 146 14.83 10.08 -12.61
C ILE A 146 15.04 9.44 -11.25
N SER A 147 15.64 10.17 -10.31
CA SER A 147 15.89 9.68 -8.95
C SER A 147 15.01 10.40 -7.91
N ALA A 148 14.63 9.68 -6.87
CA ALA A 148 13.96 10.22 -5.69
C ALA A 148 14.48 9.55 -4.42
N SER A 149 14.44 10.30 -3.32
CA SER A 149 14.66 9.79 -1.98
C SER A 149 13.42 10.10 -1.15
N VAL A 150 12.87 9.11 -0.45
CA VAL A 150 11.73 9.28 0.46
C VAL A 150 12.18 9.01 1.88
N THR A 151 11.89 9.95 2.78
CA THR A 151 12.22 9.84 4.20
C THR A 151 11.00 9.36 4.97
N ASN A 152 11.14 8.28 5.73
CA ASN A 152 10.11 7.83 6.64
C ASN A 152 9.97 8.84 7.81
N PRO A 153 8.78 9.45 8.02
CA PRO A 153 8.59 10.42 9.09
C PRO A 153 8.74 9.83 10.50
N ASP A 154 8.54 8.51 10.66
CA ASP A 154 8.57 7.85 11.97
C ASP A 154 10.00 7.56 12.44
N GLY A 155 10.86 7.13 11.51
CA GLY A 155 12.23 6.69 11.79
C GLY A 155 13.34 7.58 11.23
N GLY A 156 13.03 8.47 10.28
CA GLY A 156 14.02 9.28 9.55
C GLY A 156 14.84 8.49 8.52
N GLU A 157 14.59 7.18 8.39
CA GLU A 157 15.23 6.30 7.41
C GLU A 157 14.85 6.71 5.99
N ILE A 158 15.76 6.48 5.03
CA ILE A 158 15.60 6.92 3.65
C ILE A 158 15.62 5.71 2.73
N ASN A 159 14.62 5.65 1.86
CA ASN A 159 14.66 4.81 0.67
C ASN A 159 15.03 5.66 -0.54
N ASP A 160 15.97 5.18 -1.33
CA ASP A 160 16.44 5.81 -2.56
C ASP A 160 15.99 4.97 -3.75
N ALA A 161 15.52 5.61 -4.81
CA ALA A 161 15.13 4.92 -6.02
C ALA A 161 15.47 5.73 -7.27
N THR A 162 15.81 5.02 -8.35
CA THR A 162 16.05 5.59 -9.68
C THR A 162 15.23 4.82 -10.69
N TRP A 163 14.45 5.53 -11.51
CA TRP A 163 13.70 4.98 -12.62
C TRP A 163 14.32 5.41 -13.93
N THR A 164 14.39 4.48 -14.87
CA THR A 164 14.70 4.78 -16.26
C THR A 164 13.42 4.74 -17.06
N ILE A 165 13.11 5.85 -17.74
CA ILE A 165 11.97 5.98 -18.65
C ILE A 165 12.45 6.15 -20.09
N ASP A 166 11.62 5.78 -21.06
CA ASP A 166 11.86 6.05 -22.48
C ASP A 166 11.29 7.39 -22.97
N ASP A 167 11.39 7.64 -24.28
CA ASP A 167 10.91 8.86 -24.93
C ASP A 167 9.37 8.98 -24.99
N GLN A 168 8.64 7.91 -24.68
CA GLN A 168 7.18 7.91 -24.51
C GLN A 168 6.77 8.07 -23.03
N GLY A 169 7.74 8.12 -22.12
CA GLY A 169 7.51 8.21 -20.68
C GLY A 169 7.05 6.89 -20.06
N ARG A 170 7.40 5.76 -20.68
CA ARG A 170 7.17 4.42 -20.12
C ARG A 170 8.37 4.03 -19.26
N PRO A 171 8.15 3.44 -18.08
CA PRO A 171 9.26 2.86 -17.34
C PRO A 171 9.82 1.64 -18.08
N VAL A 172 11.14 1.56 -18.15
CA VAL A 172 11.86 0.40 -18.70
C VAL A 172 12.71 -0.30 -17.66
N HIS A 173 13.08 0.41 -16.59
CA HIS A 173 13.91 -0.11 -15.50
C HIS A 173 13.73 0.72 -14.22
N ALA A 174 13.92 0.08 -13.07
CA ALA A 174 14.00 0.76 -11.77
C ALA A 174 15.05 0.10 -10.87
N GLU A 175 15.72 0.91 -10.06
CA GLU A 175 16.60 0.46 -8.99
C GLU A 175 16.17 1.12 -7.67
N GLY A 176 16.37 0.42 -6.56
CA GLY A 176 16.07 0.96 -5.25
C GLY A 176 17.00 0.41 -4.17
N THR A 177 17.35 1.24 -3.19
CA THR A 177 17.85 0.78 -1.89
C THR A 177 16.80 1.07 -0.84
N LEU A 178 16.21 -0.01 -0.32
CA LEU A 178 15.06 -0.01 0.58
C LEU A 178 15.53 -0.40 1.98
N ARG A 179 15.23 0.45 2.96
CA ARG A 179 15.67 0.36 4.36
C ARG A 179 14.54 0.52 5.35
N THR A 180 13.38 0.97 4.87
CA THR A 180 12.21 1.23 5.69
C THR A 180 10.93 0.97 4.91
N VAL A 181 9.86 0.69 5.63
CA VAL A 181 8.51 0.54 5.05
C VAL A 181 7.61 1.62 5.61
N PHE A 182 6.80 2.21 4.74
CA PHE A 182 5.84 3.23 5.11
C PHE A 182 4.52 2.55 5.49
N SER A 183 4.13 2.70 6.75
CA SER A 183 2.79 2.37 7.23
C SER A 183 1.89 3.60 7.16
N GLU A 184 0.60 3.41 6.88
CA GLU A 184 -0.44 4.45 7.05
C GLU A 184 -0.36 5.66 6.10
N ILE A 185 0.22 5.48 4.90
CA ILE A 185 0.16 6.51 3.85
C ILE A 185 -0.93 6.14 2.85
N ASP A 186 -1.98 6.95 2.83
CA ASP A 186 -2.97 6.92 1.76
C ASP A 186 -2.34 7.41 0.45
N ARG A 187 -2.64 6.68 -0.63
CA ARG A 187 -2.29 7.12 -1.98
C ARG A 187 -3.05 8.39 -2.32
N SER A 188 -2.39 9.37 -2.93
CA SER A 188 -3.11 10.55 -3.42
C SER A 188 -4.05 10.21 -4.57
N ASP A 189 -5.00 11.13 -4.82
CA ASP A 189 -5.84 11.07 -6.01
C ASP A 189 -5.00 11.09 -7.30
N ALA A 190 -3.85 11.77 -7.29
CA ALA A 190 -2.93 11.83 -8.42
C ALA A 190 -2.28 10.48 -8.71
N GLU A 191 -1.84 9.76 -7.67
CA GLU A 191 -1.32 8.40 -7.82
C GLU A 191 -2.41 7.43 -8.28
N THR A 192 -3.62 7.58 -7.74
CA THR A 192 -4.78 6.79 -8.16
C THR A 192 -5.11 7.02 -9.63
N ALA A 193 -5.08 8.27 -10.10
CA ALA A 193 -5.25 8.60 -11.52
C ALA A 193 -4.12 8.02 -12.37
N ALA A 194 -2.87 8.15 -11.95
CA ALA A 194 -1.71 7.60 -12.65
C ALA A 194 -1.78 6.07 -12.79
N GLN A 195 -2.25 5.35 -11.76
CA GLN A 195 -2.47 3.90 -11.83
C GLN A 195 -3.53 3.53 -12.89
N ARG A 196 -4.61 4.32 -13.02
CA ARG A 196 -5.61 4.11 -14.09
C ARG A 196 -4.99 4.37 -15.46
N THR A 197 -4.29 5.50 -15.63
CA THR A 197 -3.60 5.83 -16.88
C THR A 197 -2.58 4.74 -17.27
N ALA A 198 -1.87 4.15 -16.31
CA ALA A 198 -0.97 3.03 -16.57
C ALA A 198 -1.71 1.74 -16.93
N ALA A 199 -2.83 1.43 -16.26
CA ALA A 199 -3.66 0.28 -16.60
C ALA A 199 -4.24 0.36 -18.02
N ASP A 200 -4.70 1.55 -18.43
CA ASP A 200 -5.34 1.80 -19.73
C ASP A 200 -4.38 1.62 -20.93
N ARG A 201 -3.06 1.63 -20.69
CA ARG A 201 -2.02 1.29 -21.68
C ARG A 201 -1.87 -0.23 -21.90
N GLY A 202 -2.49 -1.04 -21.03
CA GLY A 202 -2.42 -2.49 -21.03
C GLY A 202 -3.56 -3.15 -21.79
N VAL A 203 -3.95 -4.32 -21.29
CA VAL A 203 -5.12 -5.07 -21.75
C VAL A 203 -6.12 -5.26 -20.60
N ASP A 204 -7.35 -5.67 -20.93
CA ASP A 204 -8.39 -5.95 -19.94
C ASP A 204 -7.87 -6.88 -18.81
N GLY A 205 -8.05 -6.43 -17.57
CA GLY A 205 -7.59 -7.13 -16.37
C GLY A 205 -6.17 -6.77 -15.92
N ASP A 206 -5.48 -5.86 -16.61
CA ASP A 206 -4.31 -5.19 -16.08
C ASP A 206 -4.68 -4.10 -15.07
N GLN A 207 -3.75 -3.81 -14.18
CA GLN A 207 -3.75 -2.71 -13.23
C GLN A 207 -2.51 -1.85 -13.49
N GLY A 208 -2.50 -0.60 -13.02
CA GLY A 208 -1.27 0.20 -12.95
C GLY A 208 -0.42 -0.32 -11.80
N GLY A 209 0.39 -1.33 -12.06
CA GLY A 209 1.25 -1.96 -11.08
C GLY A 209 2.52 -1.17 -10.84
N HIS A 210 2.97 -1.11 -9.59
CA HIS A 210 4.21 -0.45 -9.22
C HIS A 210 5.44 -1.27 -9.61
N LEU A 211 6.52 -0.62 -10.08
CA LEU A 211 7.84 -1.26 -10.08
C LEU A 211 8.34 -1.39 -8.63
N LEU A 212 8.33 -0.30 -7.88
CA LEU A 212 8.61 -0.30 -6.44
C LEU A 212 7.33 0.07 -5.71
N GLY A 213 6.78 -0.83 -4.91
CA GLY A 213 5.51 -0.63 -4.22
C GLY A 213 5.43 0.67 -3.43
N HIS A 214 4.22 1.24 -3.37
CA HIS A 214 3.92 2.48 -2.64
C HIS A 214 4.43 2.47 -1.18
N ARG A 215 4.45 1.30 -0.53
CA ARG A 215 4.99 1.14 0.83
C ARG A 215 6.50 1.40 0.97
N PHE A 216 7.23 1.53 -0.14
CA PHE A 216 8.67 1.76 -0.15
C PHE A 216 9.03 3.15 -0.65
N VAL A 217 8.30 3.65 -1.66
CA VAL A 217 8.66 4.89 -2.36
C VAL A 217 7.53 5.92 -2.40
N THR A 218 6.41 5.66 -1.69
CA THR A 218 5.20 6.48 -1.70
C THR A 218 4.70 6.78 -3.13
N ASP A 219 4.02 7.91 -3.33
CA ASP A 219 3.51 8.33 -4.63
C ASP A 219 4.65 8.73 -5.57
N GLN A 220 4.73 8.08 -6.73
CA GLN A 220 5.77 8.33 -7.72
C GLN A 220 5.22 8.57 -9.13
N GLY A 221 3.94 8.31 -9.36
CA GLY A 221 3.29 8.50 -10.65
C GLY A 221 3.83 7.58 -11.74
N LEU A 222 3.58 7.96 -13.00
CA LEU A 222 3.76 7.10 -14.17
C LEU A 222 5.17 6.53 -14.36
N LYS A 223 6.23 7.18 -13.87
CA LYS A 223 7.60 6.66 -13.94
C LYS A 223 7.80 5.37 -13.14
N ASN A 224 6.92 5.08 -12.19
CA ASN A 224 6.95 3.90 -11.34
C ASN A 224 5.79 2.93 -11.63
N LEU A 225 5.04 3.14 -12.71
CA LEU A 225 3.82 2.40 -13.00
C LEU A 225 3.84 1.81 -14.41
N PHE A 226 3.47 0.54 -14.53
CA PHE A 226 3.31 -0.14 -15.82
C PHE A 226 2.03 -0.98 -15.84
N PRO A 227 1.48 -1.33 -17.02
CA PRO A 227 0.34 -2.24 -17.08
C PRO A 227 0.77 -3.64 -16.64
N GLN A 228 0.23 -4.07 -15.51
CA GLN A 228 0.57 -5.31 -14.85
C GLN A 228 -0.67 -6.17 -14.68
N ASN A 229 -0.60 -7.44 -15.04
CA ASN A 229 -1.73 -8.34 -14.87
C ASN A 229 -2.19 -8.38 -13.41
N GLY A 230 -3.49 -8.16 -13.14
CA GLY A 230 -3.98 -8.01 -11.77
C GLY A 230 -3.76 -9.23 -10.88
N ASN A 231 -3.82 -10.46 -11.42
CA ASN A 231 -3.51 -11.66 -10.63
C ASN A 231 -2.01 -11.77 -10.30
N PHE A 232 -1.14 -11.35 -11.20
CA PHE A 232 0.30 -11.29 -10.96
C PHE A 232 0.66 -10.20 -9.95
N ASN A 233 0.12 -8.98 -10.13
CA ASN A 233 0.30 -7.83 -9.24
C ASN A 233 -0.08 -8.20 -7.79
N MET A 234 -1.31 -8.67 -7.61
CA MET A 234 -1.85 -9.00 -6.28
C MET A 234 -1.37 -10.35 -5.72
N GLY A 235 -0.66 -11.14 -6.53
CA GLY A 235 -0.22 -12.50 -6.20
C GLY A 235 1.29 -12.58 -6.01
N ALA A 236 1.98 -13.08 -7.04
CA ALA A 236 3.42 -13.33 -6.97
C ALA A 236 4.24 -12.04 -6.74
N TYR A 237 3.84 -10.92 -7.35
CA TYR A 237 4.55 -9.64 -7.17
C TYR A 237 4.41 -9.11 -5.74
N LYS A 238 3.17 -9.01 -5.22
CA LYS A 238 2.91 -8.67 -3.81
C LYS A 238 3.65 -9.60 -2.85
N THR A 239 3.76 -10.90 -3.16
CA THR A 239 4.47 -11.87 -2.30
C THR A 239 5.98 -11.60 -2.26
N LEU A 240 6.58 -11.24 -3.40
CA LEU A 240 7.97 -10.82 -3.48
C LEU A 240 8.22 -9.53 -2.69
N GLU A 241 7.37 -8.50 -2.85
CA GLU A 241 7.48 -7.25 -2.08
C GLU A 241 7.28 -7.47 -0.58
N ASN A 242 6.43 -8.42 -0.18
CA ASN A 242 6.27 -8.82 1.21
C ASN A 242 7.54 -9.49 1.78
N GLU A 243 8.35 -10.14 0.94
CA GLU A 243 9.65 -10.66 1.37
C GLU A 243 10.64 -9.52 1.62
N TRP A 244 10.71 -8.52 0.72
CA TRP A 244 11.55 -7.34 0.91
C TRP A 244 11.18 -6.59 2.19
N ALA A 245 9.89 -6.40 2.45
CA ALA A 245 9.43 -5.79 3.69
C ALA A 245 9.86 -6.60 4.93
N ALA A 246 9.78 -7.93 4.88
CA ALA A 246 10.20 -8.77 6.01
C ALA A 246 11.72 -8.75 6.25
N TRP A 247 12.54 -8.57 5.20
CA TRP A 247 13.98 -8.32 5.36
C TRP A 247 14.26 -6.98 6.04
N ILE A 248 13.54 -5.93 5.62
CA ILE A 248 13.62 -4.60 6.23
C ILE A 248 13.20 -4.63 7.70
N ASP A 249 12.11 -5.34 8.03
CA ASP A 249 11.65 -5.52 9.41
C ASP A 249 12.69 -6.23 10.30
N LYS A 250 13.60 -7.01 9.70
CA LYS A 250 14.74 -7.66 10.37
C LYS A 250 15.98 -6.76 10.44
N GLY A 251 15.87 -5.50 10.04
CA GLY A 251 16.94 -4.51 10.08
C GLY A 251 17.95 -4.63 8.94
N MET A 252 17.59 -5.29 7.84
CA MET A 252 18.47 -5.46 6.67
C MET A 252 18.14 -4.44 5.57
N ASP A 253 19.16 -4.05 4.80
CA ASP A 253 19.00 -3.23 3.59
C ASP A 253 18.69 -4.13 2.38
N VAL A 254 17.68 -3.78 1.58
CA VAL A 254 17.34 -4.47 0.34
C VAL A 254 17.70 -3.60 -0.86
N ARG A 255 18.64 -4.06 -1.70
CA ARG A 255 18.97 -3.40 -2.97
C ARG A 255 18.34 -4.16 -4.12
N VAL A 256 17.46 -3.51 -4.86
CA VAL A 256 16.65 -4.13 -5.92
C VAL A 256 16.92 -3.47 -7.28
N SER A 257 16.87 -4.26 -8.35
CA SER A 257 16.93 -3.83 -9.74
C SER A 257 15.86 -4.59 -10.54
N ILE A 258 15.03 -3.86 -11.28
CA ILE A 258 13.83 -4.36 -11.98
C ILE A 258 13.89 -3.93 -13.43
N GLU A 259 13.93 -4.87 -14.35
CA GLU A 259 13.91 -4.62 -15.79
C GLU A 259 12.59 -5.07 -16.41
N LEU A 260 11.98 -4.18 -17.20
CA LEU A 260 10.80 -4.46 -18.00
C LEU A 260 11.20 -4.78 -19.44
N SER A 261 10.60 -5.82 -20.02
CA SER A 261 10.86 -6.19 -21.41
C SER A 261 9.61 -6.70 -22.13
N PRO A 262 9.46 -6.41 -23.44
CA PRO A 262 10.34 -5.54 -24.24
C PRO A 262 10.22 -4.07 -23.82
N ARG A 263 11.31 -3.31 -23.97
CA ARG A 263 11.40 -1.91 -23.48
C ARG A 263 10.47 -0.96 -24.23
N GLU A 264 10.23 -1.21 -25.50
CA GLU A 264 9.42 -0.34 -26.36
C GLU A 264 7.94 -0.76 -26.46
N ALA A 265 7.46 -1.51 -25.47
CA ALA A 265 6.05 -1.88 -25.38
C ALA A 265 5.37 -1.14 -24.24
N ASP A 266 4.15 -0.67 -24.51
CA ASP A 266 3.27 -0.09 -23.50
C ASP A 266 3.01 -1.08 -22.36
N ARG A 267 2.77 -2.35 -22.72
CA ARG A 267 2.64 -3.47 -21.81
C ARG A 267 3.84 -4.41 -21.94
N PRO A 268 4.76 -4.45 -20.96
CA PRO A 268 5.87 -5.41 -20.98
C PRO A 268 5.34 -6.83 -20.76
N ASP A 269 5.94 -7.78 -21.49
CA ASP A 269 5.64 -9.21 -21.35
C ASP A 269 6.37 -9.83 -20.16
N ARG A 270 7.50 -9.25 -19.74
CA ARG A 270 8.36 -9.85 -18.74
C ARG A 270 8.95 -8.82 -17.78
N VAL A 271 8.92 -9.20 -16.51
CA VAL A 271 9.51 -8.47 -15.39
C VAL A 271 10.66 -9.30 -14.85
N ARG A 272 11.90 -8.81 -14.98
CA ARG A 272 13.09 -9.45 -14.41
C ARG A 272 13.54 -8.65 -13.20
N ILE A 273 13.78 -9.34 -12.09
CA ILE A 273 14.11 -8.70 -10.83
C ILE A 273 15.33 -9.39 -10.26
N SER A 274 16.29 -8.59 -9.82
CA SER A 274 17.39 -9.05 -8.97
C SER A 274 17.44 -8.20 -7.72
N TYR A 275 17.61 -8.81 -6.56
CA TYR A 275 17.88 -8.08 -5.34
C TYR A 275 18.90 -8.79 -4.47
N GLU A 276 19.65 -7.98 -3.72
CA GLU A 276 20.52 -8.42 -2.64
C GLU A 276 20.03 -7.85 -1.32
N VAL A 277 20.24 -8.61 -0.26
CA VAL A 277 19.98 -8.21 1.13
C VAL A 277 21.31 -8.06 1.82
N LEU A 278 21.51 -6.93 2.47
CA LEU A 278 22.77 -6.55 3.08
C LEU A 278 22.57 -6.25 4.56
N ASP A 279 23.55 -6.62 5.39
CA ASP A 279 23.60 -6.14 6.76
C ASP A 279 24.12 -4.70 6.75
N PRO A 280 23.35 -3.72 7.24
CA PRO A 280 23.79 -2.33 7.28
C PRO A 280 24.96 -2.08 8.23
N ALA A 281 25.28 -3.00 9.16
CA ALA A 281 26.36 -2.85 10.13
C ALA A 281 27.75 -2.87 9.49
N ASP A 282 27.95 -3.68 8.45
CA ASP A 282 29.25 -3.85 7.77
C ASP A 282 29.16 -3.94 6.24
N GLY A 283 27.95 -3.97 5.67
CA GLY A 283 27.67 -4.05 4.25
C GLY A 283 27.83 -5.44 3.64
N HIS A 284 27.97 -6.51 4.45
CA HIS A 284 28.04 -7.87 3.92
C HIS A 284 26.71 -8.30 3.31
N ARG A 285 26.76 -9.17 2.29
CA ARG A 285 25.56 -9.71 1.65
C ARG A 285 25.05 -10.95 2.37
N VAL A 286 23.84 -10.86 2.91
CA VAL A 286 23.10 -11.93 3.59
C VAL A 286 22.39 -12.84 2.58
N TYR A 287 21.84 -12.26 1.51
CA TYR A 287 21.02 -12.98 0.54
C TYR A 287 21.09 -12.35 -0.85
N ASP A 288 20.95 -13.15 -1.91
CA ASP A 288 20.92 -12.75 -3.33
C ASP A 288 19.84 -13.56 -4.04
N GLN A 289 19.01 -12.89 -4.84
CA GLN A 289 17.92 -13.55 -5.55
C GLN A 289 17.72 -12.93 -6.94
N ARG A 290 17.38 -13.78 -7.92
CA ARG A 290 17.00 -13.39 -9.27
C ARG A 290 15.73 -14.12 -9.70
N VAL A 291 14.70 -13.37 -10.07
CA VAL A 291 13.40 -13.90 -10.49
C VAL A 291 12.94 -13.26 -11.81
N SER A 292 12.19 -14.02 -12.61
CA SER A 292 11.58 -13.52 -13.84
C SER A 292 10.13 -13.98 -13.90
N PHE A 293 9.23 -13.05 -14.21
CA PHE A 293 7.80 -13.30 -14.39
C PHE A 293 7.33 -12.93 -15.79
N ASP A 294 6.32 -13.62 -16.33
CA ASP A 294 5.77 -13.36 -17.67
C ASP A 294 4.52 -12.44 -17.68
N ASN A 295 4.39 -11.51 -16.73
CA ASN A 295 3.29 -10.52 -16.61
C ASN A 295 1.89 -11.08 -16.99
N ARG A 296 1.54 -12.24 -16.43
CA ARG A 296 0.34 -13.03 -16.73
C ARG A 296 -0.21 -13.65 -15.45
N ALA A 297 -1.47 -14.07 -15.47
CA ALA A 297 -2.06 -14.78 -14.34
C ALA A 297 -1.39 -16.14 -14.09
N GLY A 298 -1.49 -16.64 -12.85
CA GLY A 298 -1.00 -17.96 -12.44
C GLY A 298 0.48 -18.01 -12.05
N GLN A 299 1.18 -16.88 -12.08
CA GLN A 299 2.54 -16.75 -11.59
C GLN A 299 2.58 -17.03 -10.08
N ARG A 300 3.70 -17.60 -9.61
CA ARG A 300 3.93 -17.91 -8.20
C ARG A 300 5.31 -17.44 -7.80
N TYR A 301 5.43 -17.07 -6.55
CA TYR A 301 6.69 -16.74 -5.91
C TYR A 301 6.67 -17.36 -4.51
N ASP A 302 7.63 -18.24 -4.25
CA ASP A 302 7.77 -18.88 -2.95
C ASP A 302 8.78 -18.06 -2.15
N ARG A 303 8.27 -17.24 -1.23
CA ARG A 303 9.11 -16.45 -0.35
C ARG A 303 9.83 -17.33 0.65
N ILE A 304 11.04 -16.94 1.03
CA ILE A 304 11.71 -17.54 2.19
C ILE A 304 10.96 -17.19 3.48
N ASP A 305 10.97 -18.11 4.43
CA ASP A 305 10.30 -17.89 5.71
C ASP A 305 11.17 -17.10 6.69
N THR A 306 10.54 -16.59 7.75
CA THR A 306 11.22 -15.72 8.72
C THR A 306 12.30 -16.43 9.52
N GLY A 307 12.18 -17.75 9.73
CA GLY A 307 13.18 -18.54 10.42
C GLY A 307 14.39 -18.86 9.53
N GLU A 308 14.16 -19.08 8.24
CA GLU A 308 15.24 -19.17 7.24
C GLU A 308 16.02 -17.84 7.16
N MET A 309 15.32 -16.70 7.15
CA MET A 309 15.95 -15.38 7.22
C MET A 309 16.83 -15.22 8.47
N ASP A 310 16.35 -15.62 9.65
CA ASP A 310 17.14 -15.57 10.90
C ASP A 310 18.41 -16.43 10.81
N GLY A 311 18.30 -17.61 10.18
CA GLY A 311 19.44 -18.48 9.93
C GLY A 311 20.48 -17.87 8.98
N LEU A 312 20.02 -17.16 7.94
CA LEU A 312 20.90 -16.48 6.99
C LEU A 312 21.64 -15.32 7.65
N ILE A 313 20.93 -14.48 8.42
CA ILE A 313 21.52 -13.34 9.15
C ILE A 313 22.53 -13.81 10.20
N ALA A 314 22.26 -14.92 10.88
CA ALA A 314 23.17 -15.45 11.90
C ALA A 314 24.42 -16.11 11.31
N ALA A 315 24.39 -16.47 10.02
CA ALA A 315 25.48 -17.18 9.34
C ALA A 315 26.41 -16.25 8.54
N SER A 316 26.02 -14.99 8.37
CA SER A 316 26.68 -13.99 7.55
C SER A 316 27.64 -13.12 8.36
#